data_AF-A0A4Y2ABS8-F1
#
_entry.id   AF-A0A4Y2ABS8-F1
#
_cell.length_a   1.000
_cell.length_b   1.000
_cell.length_c   1.000
_cell.angle_alpha   90.00
_cell.angle_beta   90.00
_cell.angle_gamma   90.00
#
_symmetry.space_group_name_H-M   'P 1'
#
loop_
_entity.id
_entity.type
_entity.pdbx_description
1 polymer ?
#
loop_
_entity_poly.entity_id
_entity_poly.type
_entity_poly.pdbx_seq_one_letter_code
_entity_poly.pdbx_strand_id
1 'polypeptide(L)'
;MDREFVESFPPTAANYVKAEDSLKARFGRDELLVEVYVRGLLKLIISVQNQKQSSMASLYDKPESHLRALETLGVTTNKCVSILYPMVESCLQEDFLKA
;
A
#
# COMPACT_ATOMS: atom_id res chain seq x y z
N MET A 1 -17.33 8.47 -10.69
CA MET A 1 -18.14 8.67 -9.47
C MET A 1 -19.58 8.82 -9.92
N ASP A 2 -20.50 8.05 -9.34
CA ASP A 2 -21.94 8.21 -9.67
C ASP A 2 -22.44 9.52 -9.08
N ARG A 3 -22.76 10.48 -9.95
CA ARG A 3 -23.25 11.81 -9.57
C ARG A 3 -24.51 11.74 -8.71
N GLU A 4 -25.42 10.84 -9.07
CA GLU A 4 -26.67 10.58 -8.34
C GLU A 4 -26.42 10.13 -6.89
N PHE A 5 -25.36 9.38 -6.65
CA PHE A 5 -25.00 8.94 -5.30
C PHE A 5 -24.58 10.13 -4.43
N VAL A 6 -23.75 11.03 -4.96
CA VAL A 6 -23.31 12.22 -4.21
C VAL A 6 -24.47 13.17 -3.95
N GLU A 7 -25.34 13.36 -4.94
CA GLU A 7 -26.53 14.22 -4.83
C GLU A 7 -27.59 13.66 -3.87
N SER A 8 -27.55 12.35 -3.56
CA SER A 8 -28.47 11.72 -2.59
C SER A 8 -28.22 12.13 -1.13
N PHE A 9 -27.06 12.72 -0.83
CA PHE A 9 -26.72 13.23 0.50
C PHE A 9 -26.81 14.76 0.55
N PRO A 10 -27.82 15.34 1.24
CA PRO A 10 -27.87 16.77 1.48
C PRO A 10 -26.57 17.28 2.16
N PRO A 11 -26.02 18.44 1.76
CA PRO A 11 -24.72 18.95 2.22
C PRO A 11 -24.82 19.49 3.65
N THR A 12 -24.91 18.58 4.62
CA THR A 12 -25.01 18.86 6.05
C THR A 12 -23.89 18.14 6.79
N ALA A 13 -23.44 18.73 7.91
CA ALA A 13 -22.39 18.15 8.76
C ALA A 13 -22.65 16.66 9.09
N ALA A 14 -23.91 16.33 9.40
CA ALA A 14 -24.32 14.98 9.76
C ALA A 14 -24.30 13.97 8.60
N ASN A 15 -24.38 14.43 7.35
CA ASN A 15 -24.42 13.55 6.18
C ASN A 15 -23.03 13.23 5.63
N TYR A 16 -21.97 13.96 5.99
CA TYR A 16 -20.62 13.64 5.53
C TYR A 16 -20.16 12.26 5.99
N VAL A 17 -20.36 11.93 7.28
CA VAL A 17 -20.00 10.62 7.82
C VAL A 17 -20.77 9.50 7.11
N LYS A 18 -22.08 9.69 6.88
CA LYS A 18 -22.92 8.71 6.17
C LYS A 18 -22.51 8.52 4.71
N ALA A 19 -22.13 9.60 4.04
CA ALA A 19 -21.64 9.57 2.67
C ALA A 19 -20.29 8.85 2.60
N GLU A 20 -19.39 9.14 3.53
CA GLU A 20 -18.09 8.46 3.66
C GLU A 20 -18.28 6.96 3.90
N ASP A 21 -19.10 6.56 4.87
CA ASP A 21 -19.38 5.16 5.19
C ASP A 21 -20.01 4.42 4.00
N SER A 22 -20.95 5.07 3.31
CA SER A 22 -21.59 4.49 2.12
C SER A 22 -20.62 4.34 0.95
N LEU A 23 -19.68 5.29 0.78
CA LEU A 23 -18.61 5.18 -0.21
C LEU A 23 -17.65 4.03 0.15
N LYS A 24 -17.25 3.91 1.42
CA LYS A 24 -16.43 2.79 1.90
C LYS A 24 -17.15 1.46 1.74
N ALA A 25 -18.44 1.36 2.04
CA ALA A 25 -19.20 0.12 1.85
C ALA A 25 -19.32 -0.28 0.36
N ARG A 26 -19.47 0.71 -0.53
CA ARG A 26 -19.67 0.46 -1.96
C ARG A 26 -18.37 0.22 -2.73
N PHE A 27 -17.30 0.95 -2.37
CA PHE A 27 -16.05 1.00 -3.12
C PHE A 27 -14.82 0.61 -2.28
N GLY A 28 -14.93 0.62 -0.96
CA GLY A 28 -13.90 0.09 -0.06
C GLY A 28 -13.77 -1.42 -0.31
N ARG A 29 -12.63 -1.78 -0.88
CA ARG A 29 -12.28 -3.15 -1.24
C ARG A 29 -10.89 -3.40 -0.68
N ASP A 30 -10.82 -3.44 0.64
CA ASP A 30 -9.56 -3.49 1.37
C ASP A 30 -8.69 -4.67 0.93
N GLU A 31 -9.29 -5.83 0.65
CA GLU A 31 -8.60 -7.00 0.09
C GLU A 31 -7.91 -6.72 -1.26
N LEU A 32 -8.57 -5.97 -2.16
CA LEU A 32 -7.97 -5.58 -3.44
C LEU A 32 -6.85 -4.57 -3.24
N LEU A 33 -7.01 -3.65 -2.28
CA LEU A 33 -5.96 -2.69 -1.93
C LEU A 33 -4.73 -3.40 -1.35
N VAL A 34 -4.93 -4.40 -0.48
CA VAL A 34 -3.86 -5.27 0.02
C VAL A 34 -3.11 -5.91 -1.14
N GLU A 35 -3.81 -6.49 -2.12
CA GLU A 35 -3.17 -7.07 -3.30
C GLU A 35 -2.35 -6.03 -4.09
N VAL A 36 -2.89 -4.83 -4.31
CA VAL A 36 -2.22 -3.75 -5.02
C VAL A 36 -0.91 -3.37 -4.32
N TYR A 37 -0.93 -3.20 -2.99
CA TYR A 37 0.26 -2.82 -2.23
C TYR A 37 1.30 -3.95 -2.17
N VAL A 38 0.89 -5.21 -2.00
CA VAL A 38 1.80 -6.38 -2.06
C VAL A 38 2.43 -6.53 -3.44
N ARG A 39 1.64 -6.39 -4.51
CA ARG A 39 2.15 -6.42 -5.89
C ARG A 39 3.08 -5.24 -6.20
N GLY A 40 2.83 -4.08 -5.58
CA GLY A 40 3.71 -2.92 -5.61
C GLY A 40 5.08 -3.22 -5.00
N LEU A 41 5.11 -3.82 -3.81
CA LEU A 41 6.33 -4.29 -3.16
C LEU A 41 7.09 -5.28 -4.04
N LEU A 42 6.42 -6.30 -4.58
CA LEU A 42 7.03 -7.27 -5.53
C LEU A 42 7.69 -6.59 -6.73
N LYS A 43 7.02 -5.61 -7.34
CA LYS A 43 7.57 -4.86 -8.48
C LYS A 43 8.82 -4.07 -8.09
N LEU A 44 8.85 -3.50 -6.88
CA LEU A 44 10.03 -2.79 -6.37
C LEU A 44 11.21 -3.75 -6.22
N ILE A 45 10.99 -4.91 -5.58
CA ILE A 45 12.02 -5.96 -5.42
C ILE A 45 12.62 -6.35 -6.77
N ILE A 46 11.76 -6.69 -7.74
CA ILE A 46 12.19 -7.07 -9.10
C ILE A 46 12.93 -5.93 -9.79
N SER A 47 12.51 -4.68 -9.57
CA SER A 47 13.19 -3.51 -10.14
C SER A 47 14.61 -3.35 -9.61
N VAL A 48 14.81 -3.56 -8.30
CA VAL A 48 16.12 -3.50 -7.65
C VAL A 48 17.03 -4.61 -8.16
N GLN A 49 16.53 -5.85 -8.21
CA GLN A 49 17.30 -7.01 -8.71
C GLN A 49 17.75 -6.85 -10.17
N ASN A 50 16.94 -6.21 -11.01
CA ASN A 50 17.28 -5.94 -12.40
C ASN A 50 18.18 -4.71 -12.59
N GLN A 51 18.81 -4.20 -11.52
CA GLN A 51 19.69 -3.02 -11.53
C GLN A 51 19.06 -1.79 -12.20
N LYS A 52 17.72 -1.68 -12.16
CA LYS A 52 17.06 -0.49 -12.67
C LYS A 52 17.40 0.65 -11.74
N GLN A 53 18.02 1.69 -12.31
CA GLN A 53 18.50 2.84 -11.56
C GLN A 53 17.36 3.44 -10.74
N SER A 54 17.52 3.37 -9.43
CA SER A 54 16.58 3.88 -8.44
C SER A 54 17.41 4.66 -7.42
N SER A 55 16.93 5.85 -7.05
CA SER A 55 17.62 6.64 -6.03
C SER A 55 17.50 5.93 -4.67
N MET A 56 18.51 6.08 -3.81
CA MET A 56 18.44 5.57 -2.43
C MET A 56 17.18 6.01 -1.69
N ALA A 57 16.75 7.27 -1.85
CA ALA A 57 15.50 7.76 -1.27
C ALA A 57 14.30 6.92 -1.75
N SER A 58 14.21 6.64 -3.06
CA SER A 58 13.12 5.84 -3.61
C SER A 58 13.14 4.36 -3.19
N LEU A 59 14.30 3.83 -2.82
CA LEU A 59 14.46 2.48 -2.28
C LEU A 59 13.92 2.35 -0.87
N TYR A 60 13.87 3.44 -0.11
CA TYR A 60 13.32 3.45 1.25
C TYR A 60 11.88 3.95 1.28
N ASP A 61 11.61 5.10 0.65
CA ASP A 61 10.32 5.78 0.72
C ASP A 61 9.17 4.98 0.10
N LYS A 62 9.44 4.27 -1.02
CA LYS A 62 8.39 3.51 -1.71
C LYS A 62 7.98 2.28 -0.91
N PRO A 63 8.88 1.38 -0.49
CA PRO A 63 8.50 0.26 0.37
C PRO A 63 7.81 0.72 1.66
N GLU A 64 8.34 1.75 2.33
CA GLU A 64 7.78 2.30 3.56
C GLU A 64 6.33 2.79 3.36
N SER A 65 6.06 3.48 2.25
CA SER A 65 4.70 3.92 1.89
C SER A 65 3.74 2.74 1.69
N HIS A 66 4.18 1.69 0.99
CA HIS A 66 3.39 0.48 0.81
C HIS A 66 3.12 -0.25 2.13
N LEU A 67 4.12 -0.33 3.02
CA LEU A 67 3.99 -0.94 4.35
C LEU A 67 3.00 -0.19 5.24
N ARG A 68 3.07 1.14 5.28
CA ARG A 68 2.12 1.96 6.06
C ARG A 68 0.68 1.83 5.56
N ALA A 69 0.50 1.73 4.24
CA ALA A 69 -0.82 1.51 3.66
C ALA A 69 -1.39 0.14 4.04
N LEU A 70 -0.56 -0.91 4.01
CA LEU A 70 -0.93 -2.25 4.46
C LEU A 70 -1.31 -2.28 5.96
N GLU A 71 -0.54 -1.59 6.81
CA GLU A 71 -0.84 -1.45 8.24
C GLU A 71 -2.20 -0.77 8.47
N THR A 72 -2.49 0.30 7.73
CA THR A 72 -3.79 1.00 7.78
C THR A 72 -4.96 0.11 7.38
N LEU A 73 -4.72 -0.88 6.51
CA LEU A 73 -5.71 -1.88 6.08
C LEU A 73 -5.83 -3.08 7.05
N GLY A 74 -5.18 -3.00 8.22
CA GLY A 74 -5.23 -4.06 9.23
C GLY A 74 -4.34 -5.27 8.91
N VAL A 75 -3.43 -5.16 7.93
CA VAL A 75 -2.42 -6.20 7.69
C VAL A 75 -1.36 -6.10 8.78
N THR A 76 -1.59 -6.84 9.86
CA THR A 76 -0.71 -6.81 11.03
C THR A 76 0.67 -7.40 10.71
N THR A 77 1.68 -6.66 11.16
CA THR A 77 3.11 -6.94 11.03
C THR A 77 3.45 -8.36 11.51
N ASN A 78 2.79 -8.92 12.51
CA ASN A 78 3.12 -10.26 13.02
C ASN A 78 3.01 -11.41 12.01
N LYS A 79 2.08 -11.34 11.04
CA LYS A 79 1.98 -12.34 9.95
C LYS A 79 2.72 -11.92 8.69
N CYS A 80 2.89 -10.61 8.49
CA CYS A 80 3.51 -10.07 7.29
C CYS A 80 5.04 -9.97 7.41
N VAL A 81 5.60 -9.78 8.61
CA VAL A 81 7.05 -9.69 8.85
C VAL A 81 7.78 -10.92 8.34
N SER A 82 7.22 -12.12 8.55
CA SER A 82 7.82 -13.37 8.06
C SER A 82 7.85 -13.48 6.53
N ILE A 83 6.99 -12.75 5.81
CA ILE A 83 6.95 -12.71 4.34
C ILE A 83 7.77 -11.52 3.82
N LEU A 84 7.68 -10.37 4.48
CA LEU A 84 8.33 -9.12 4.11
C LEU A 84 9.83 -9.15 4.37
N TYR A 85 10.28 -9.82 5.43
CA TYR A 85 11.70 -9.88 5.77
C TYR A 85 12.53 -10.59 4.67
N PRO A 86 12.17 -11.80 4.20
CA PRO A 86 12.85 -12.43 3.05
C PRO A 86 12.78 -11.60 1.77
N MET A 87 11.68 -10.86 1.56
CA MET A 87 11.48 -9.99 0.40
C MET A 87 12.42 -8.79 0.40
N VAL A 88 12.57 -8.13 1.54
CA VAL A 88 13.49 -6.99 1.73
C VAL A 88 14.94 -7.46 1.70
N GLU A 89 15.25 -8.56 2.38
CA GLU A 89 16.57 -9.20 2.34
C GLU A 89 16.99 -9.51 0.89
N SER A 90 16.08 -10.04 0.06
CA SER A 90 16.34 -10.30 -1.35
C SER A 90 16.53 -9.05 -2.23
N CYS A 91 16.21 -7.84 -1.73
CA CYS A 91 16.51 -6.57 -2.39
C CYS A 91 17.91 -6.05 -2.08
N LEU A 92 18.41 -6.38 -0.89
CA LEU A 92 19.72 -5.95 -0.44
C LEU A 92 20.73 -6.84 -1.17
N GLN A 93 21.33 -6.31 -2.24
CA GLN A 93 22.43 -6.99 -2.92
C GLN A 93 23.52 -7.35 -1.89
N GLU A 94 24.20 -8.49 -2.03
CA GLU A 94 25.32 -8.87 -1.15
C GLU A 94 26.38 -7.77 -1.03
N ASP A 95 26.48 -6.91 -2.04
CA ASP A 95 27.41 -5.78 -2.10
C ASP A 95 27.06 -4.65 -1.12
N PHE A 96 25.82 -4.57 -0.59
CA PHE A 96 25.47 -3.66 0.51
C PHE A 96 26.15 -4.05 1.83
N LEU A 97 26.54 -5.32 2.00
CA LEU A 97 27.19 -5.85 3.21
C LEU A 97 28.72 -5.90 3.09
N LYS A 98 29.28 -5.53 1.94
CA LYS A 98 30.73 -5.54 1.67
C LYS A 98 31.40 -4.16 1.87
N ALA A 99 30.76 -3.27 2.63
CA ALA A 99 31.36 -2.00 3.04
C ALA A 99 32.25 -2.16 4.28
#